data_AF-A0A6G3ZCS5-F1
#
_entry.id   AF-A0A6G3ZCS5-F1
#
_cell.length_a   1.000
_cell.length_b   1.000
_cell.length_c   1.000
_cell.angle_alpha   90.00
_cell.angle_beta   90.00
_cell.angle_gamma   90.00
#
_symmetry.space_group_name_H-M   'P 1'
#
loop_
_entity.id
_entity.type
_entity.pdbx_description
1 polymer ?
#
loop_
_entity_poly.entity_id
_entity_poly.type
_entity_poly.pdbx_seq_one_letter_code
_entity_poly.pdbx_strand_id
1 'polypeptide(L)' 'HAIIVDPWGTILADAGTETGVAIAEITPTGLAQVRQQMPSLQHRAFI' A
#
# COMPACT_ATOMS: atom_id res chain seq x y z
N HIS A 1 8.48 6.03 -12.85
CA HIS A 1 8.88 5.09 -11.79
C HIS A 1 7.73 4.18 -11.44
N ALA A 2 8.00 2.89 -11.30
CA ALA A 2 7.04 1.90 -10.84
C ALA A 2 7.47 1.42 -9.45
N ILE A 3 6.56 1.51 -8.48
CA ILE A 3 6.84 1.24 -7.07
C ILE A 3 5.67 0.44 -6.49
N ILE A 4 5.97 -0.51 -5.61
CA ILE A 4 5.00 -1.24 -4.79
C ILE A 4 5.09 -0.69 -3.37
N VAL A 5 3.95 -0.28 -2.81
CA VAL A 5 3.87 0.37 -1.50
C VAL A 5 2.83 -0.35 -0.65
N ASP A 6 3.10 -0.51 0.63
CA ASP A 6 2.17 -1.07 1.59
C ASP A 6 1.08 -0.04 2.01
N PRO A 7 0.04 -0.47 2.75
CA PRO A 7 -1.04 0.43 3.18
C PRO A 7 -0.63 1.53 4.17
N TRP A 8 0.56 1.45 4.80
CA TRP A 8 1.09 2.46 5.71
C TRP A 8 2.02 3.46 5.01
N GLY A 9 2.36 3.21 3.75
CA GLY A 9 3.24 4.05 2.94
C GLY A 9 4.69 3.56 2.87
N THR A 10 4.99 2.37 3.37
CA THR A 10 6.31 1.76 3.25
C THR A 10 6.54 1.24 1.83
N ILE A 11 7.67 1.60 1.22
CA ILE A 11 8.07 1.11 -0.10
C ILE A 11 8.56 -0.34 0.03
N LEU A 12 7.89 -1.27 -0.65
CA LEU A 12 8.22 -2.69 -0.65
C LEU A 12 9.17 -3.05 -1.81
N ALA A 13 9.01 -2.41 -2.96
CA ALA A 13 9.89 -2.57 -4.11
C ALA A 13 9.83 -1.34 -5.03
N ASP A 14 10.96 -0.99 -5.65
CA ASP A 14 11.08 0.07 -6.66
C ASP A 14 11.77 -0.50 -7.91
N ALA A 15 11.17 -0.32 -9.08
CA ALA A 15 11.71 -0.78 -10.35
C ALA A 15 12.85 0.13 -10.89
N GLY A 16 13.11 1.26 -10.25
CA GLY A 16 14.18 2.18 -10.63
C GLY A 16 13.93 2.92 -11.94
N THR A 17 15.00 3.25 -12.65
CA THR A 17 15.00 4.00 -13.92
C THR A 17 15.15 3.12 -15.16
N GLU A 18 15.71 1.92 -15.00
CA GLU A 18 15.96 1.00 -16.11
C GLU A 18 14.75 0.13 -16.40
N THR A 19 14.72 -0.52 -17.57
CA THR A 19 13.64 -1.44 -17.91
C THR A 19 13.77 -2.71 -17.07
N GLY A 20 12.73 -3.04 -16.31
CA GLY A 20 12.73 -4.19 -15.42
C GLY A 20 11.38 -4.42 -14.75
N VAL A 21 11.36 -5.30 -13.76
CA VAL A 21 10.17 -5.64 -12.99
C VAL A 21 10.45 -5.52 -11.49
N ALA A 22 9.48 -4.98 -10.75
CA ALA A 22 9.47 -5.00 -9.29
C ALA A 22 8.48 -6.07 -8.81
N ILE A 23 8.91 -6.88 -7.84
CA ILE A 23 8.11 -7.95 -7.25
C ILE A 23 8.17 -7.80 -5.72
N ALA A 24 7.01 -7.86 -5.07
CA ALA A 24 6.91 -7.83 -3.61
C ALA A 24 5.78 -8.75 -3.14
N GLU A 25 5.94 -9.30 -1.93
CA GLU A 25 4.91 -10.06 -1.25
C GLU A 25 3.88 -9.11 -0.62
N ILE A 26 2.60 -9.47 -0.68
CA ILE A 26 1.52 -8.73 -0.02
C ILE A 26 0.82 -9.66 0.96
N THR A 27 0.85 -9.28 2.24
CA THR A 27 0.17 -10.03 3.32
C THR A 27 -1.20 -9.42 3.63
N PRO A 28 -2.32 -10.13 3.39
CA PRO A 28 -3.67 -9.58 3.61
C PRO A 28 -3.97 -9.18 5.06
N THR A 29 -3.31 -9.81 6.03
CA THR A 29 -3.50 -9.51 7.46
C THR A 29 -3.05 -8.11 7.83
N GLY A 30 -1.96 -7.59 7.21
CA GLY A 30 -1.48 -6.23 7.44
C GLY A 30 -2.50 -5.18 6.98
N LEU A 31 -3.18 -5.42 5.86
CA LEU A 31 -4.22 -4.52 5.36
C LEU A 31 -5.40 -4.38 6.34
N ALA A 32 -5.83 -5.50 6.95
CA ALA A 32 -6.92 -5.49 7.92
C ALA A 32 -6.55 -4.67 9.17
N GLN A 33 -5.32 -4.81 9.67
CA GLN A 33 -4.83 -4.06 10.82
C GLN A 33 -4.76 -2.55 10.54
N VAL A 34 -4.19 -2.15 9.40
CA VAL A 34 -4.10 -0.74 9.02
C VAL A 34 -5.48 -0.09 8.91
N ARG A 35 -6.46 -0.78 8.32
CA ARG A 35 -7.83 -0.26 8.20
C ARG A 35 -8.56 -0.14 9.54
N GLN A 36 -8.19 -0.93 10.54
CA GLN A 36 -8.70 -0.77 11.91
C GLN A 36 -8.06 0.44 12.61
N GLN A 37 -6.76 0.65 12.42
CA GLN A 37 -6.03 1.79 13.00
C GLN A 37 -6.40 3.12 12.34
N MET A 38 -6.69 3.12 11.03
CA MET A 38 -7.06 4.31 10.25
C MET A 38 -8.33 4.04 9.43
N PRO A 39 -9.52 4.10 10.04
CA PRO A 39 -10.80 3.76 9.39
C PRO A 39 -11.35 4.90 8.54
N SER A 40 -10.54 5.50 7.65
CA SER A 40 -10.91 6.69 6.86
C SER A 40 -12.20 6.53 6.05
N LEU A 41 -12.51 5.31 5.60
CA LEU A 41 -13.75 5.01 4.88
C LEU A 41 -15.01 5.12 5.78
N GLN A 42 -14.89 4.86 7.08
CA GLN A 42 -15.99 5.01 8.04
C GLN A 42 -16.23 6.48 8.39
N HIS A 43 -15.19 7.31 8.29
CA HIS A 43 -15.28 8.75 8.50
C HIS A 43 -15.80 9.49 7.25
N ARG A 44 -16.02 8.81 6.12
CA ARG A 44 -16.49 9.43 4.88
C ARG A 44 -17.92 9.93 5.06
N ALA A 45 -18.08 11.25 5.09
CA ALA A 45 -19.38 11.91 4.99
C ALA A 45 -19.72 12.16 3.51
N PHE A 46 -20.93 11.79 3.10
CA PHE A 46 -21.51 12.22 1.82
C PHE A 46 -22.42 13.41 2.15
N ILE A 47 -21.92 14.61 1.89
CA ILE A 47 -22.70 15.85 1.93
C ILE A 47 -23.29 16.15 0.56
#